data_AF-A0A0F2C1A0-F1
#
_entry.id   AF-A0A0F2C1A0-F1
#
_cell.length_a   1.000
_cell.length_b   1.000
_cell.length_c   1.000
_cell.angle_alpha   90.00
_cell.angle_beta   90.00
_cell.angle_gamma   90.00
#
_symmetry.space_group_name_H-M   'P 1'
#
loop_
_entity.id
_entity.type
_entity.pdbx_description
1 polymer ?
#
loop_
_entity_poly.entity_id
_entity_poly.type
_entity_poly.pdbx_seq_one_letter_code
_entity_poly.pdbx_strand_id
1 'polypeptide(L)' 'MSTRILVTHKGETGYLRSETGIDLRTRYGVTFDQSQTATYQNRARAERVAEKVAARFERVELEEV' A
#
# COMPACT_ATOMS: atom_id res chain seq x y z
N MET A 1 12.39 11.71 3.16
CA MET A 1 12.13 10.32 3.56
C MET A 1 10.72 9.98 3.14
N SER A 2 10.55 8.92 2.37
CA SER A 2 9.27 8.42 1.91
C SER A 2 9.03 7.04 2.50
N THR A 3 7.78 6.69 2.72
CA THR A 3 7.39 5.38 3.24
C THR A 3 6.55 4.68 2.19
N ARG A 4 6.88 3.43 1.90
CA ARG A 4 6.10 2.51 1.07
C ARG A 4 5.41 1.50 1.98
N ILE A 5 4.36 0.88 1.47
CA ILE A 5 3.64 -0.19 2.16
C ILE A 5 3.87 -1.47 1.37
N LEU A 6 4.44 -2.48 2.01
CA LEU A 6 4.52 -3.84 1.49
C LEU A 6 3.28 -4.61 1.92
N VAL A 7 2.72 -5.41 1.02
CA VAL A 7 1.53 -6.21 1.28
C VAL A 7 1.70 -7.63 0.73
N THR A 8 1.30 -8.62 1.53
CA THR A 8 1.26 -10.02 1.12
C THR A 8 -0.17 -10.42 0.78
N HIS A 9 -0.38 -10.99 -0.41
CA HIS A 9 -1.67 -11.52 -0.85
C HIS A 9 -1.47 -12.84 -1.59
N LYS A 10 -2.15 -13.90 -1.15
CA LYS A 10 -2.04 -15.26 -1.70
C LYS A 10 -0.59 -15.78 -1.66
N GLY A 11 0.14 -15.49 -0.59
CA GLY A 11 1.54 -15.89 -0.42
C GLY A 11 2.57 -15.06 -1.18
N GLU A 12 2.17 -14.07 -1.99
CA GLU A 12 3.10 -13.19 -2.71
C GLU A 12 3.18 -11.82 -2.05
N THR A 13 4.39 -11.34 -1.77
CA THR A 13 4.65 -10.01 -1.22
C THR A 13 5.03 -9.05 -2.32
N GLY A 14 4.26 -7.96 -2.43
CA GLY A 14 4.55 -6.84 -3.33
C GLY A 14 4.32 -5.51 -2.63
N TYR A 15 4.20 -4.45 -3.43
CA TYR A 15 3.94 -3.11 -2.95
C TYR A 15 2.45 -2.78 -3.04
N LEU A 16 1.97 -1.96 -2.12
CA LEU A 16 0.62 -1.44 -2.17
C LEU A 16 0.48 -0.45 -3.33
N ARG A 17 -0.43 -0.74 -4.25
CA ARG A 17 -0.93 0.21 -5.24
C ARG A 17 -2.24 0.80 -4.74
N SER A 18 -2.41 2.11 -4.89
CA SER A 18 -3.68 2.79 -4.65
C SER A 18 -4.10 3.60 -5.86
N GLU A 19 -5.33 3.43 -6.32
CA GLU A 19 -5.89 4.16 -7.46
C GLU A 19 -7.25 4.73 -7.08
N THR A 20 -7.47 6.01 -7.37
CA THR A 20 -8.76 6.67 -7.11
C THR A 20 -9.51 6.78 -8.43
N GLY A 21 -10.64 6.08 -8.52
CA GLY A 21 -11.50 6.11 -9.70
C GLY A 21 -12.30 7.40 -9.83
N ILE A 22 -12.97 7.57 -10.97
CA ILE A 22 -13.91 8.67 -11.24
C ILE A 22 -15.08 8.67 -10.25
N ASP A 23 -15.40 7.50 -9.68
CA ASP A 23 -16.40 7.30 -8.62
C ASP A 23 -15.94 7.78 -7.22
N LEU A 24 -14.78 8.43 -7.13
CA LEU A 24 -14.13 8.88 -5.88
C LEU A 24 -13.79 7.74 -4.91
N ARG A 25 -13.82 6.49 -5.36
CA ARG A 25 -13.45 5.34 -4.53
C ARG A 25 -11.99 4.99 -4.75
N THR A 26 -11.23 4.90 -3.66
CA THR A 26 -9.86 4.39 -3.68
C THR A 26 -9.86 2.86 -3.65
N ARG A 27 -9.29 2.26 -4.69
CA ARG A 27 -9.02 0.82 -4.77
C ARG A 27 -7.58 0.56 -4.35
N TYR A 28 -7.39 -0.53 -3.63
CA TYR A 28 -6.09 -0.98 -3.16
C TYR A 28 -5.81 -2.35 -3.77
N GLY A 29 -4.58 -2.54 -4.22
CA GLY A 29 -4.13 -3.80 -4.78
C GLY A 29 -2.64 -4.02 -4.54
N VAL A 30 -2.13 -5.13 -5.04
CA VAL A 30 -0.71 -5.48 -4.99
C VAL A 30 -0.09 -5.22 -6.36
N THR A 31 1.10 -4.64 -6.39
CA THR A 31 1.94 -4.51 -7.58
C THR A 31 3.36 -4.96 -7.27
N PHE A 32 4.04 -5.55 -8.23
CA PHE A 32 5.48 -5.86 -8.13
C PHE A 32 6.34 -4.79 -8.81
N ASP A 33 5.71 -3.89 -9.56
CA ASP A 33 6.37 -2.75 -10.18
C ASP A 33 6.49 -1.61 -9.16
N GLN A 34 7.73 -1.30 -8.78
CA GLN A 34 8.04 -0.22 -7.84
C GLN A 34 7.56 1.15 -8.32
N SER A 35 7.51 1.40 -9.63
CA SER A 35 7.08 2.70 -10.19
C SER A 35 5.59 2.98 -9.96
N GLN A 36 4.79 1.92 -9.72
CA GLN A 36 3.35 2.00 -9.48
C GLN A 36 2.99 1.94 -8.00
N THR A 37 3.99 1.97 -7.13
CA THR A 37 3.81 1.91 -5.68
C THR A 37 3.22 3.21 -5.13
N ALA A 38 2.27 3.09 -4.22
CA ALA A 38 1.84 4.22 -3.42
C ALA A 38 2.98 4.64 -2.47
N THR A 39 3.53 5.83 -2.69
CA THR A 39 4.54 6.43 -1.83
C THR A 39 3.91 7.47 -0.91
N TYR A 40 4.25 7.43 0.37
CA TYR A 40 3.72 8.33 1.38
C TYR A 40 4.86 9.20 1.93
N GLN A 41 4.70 10.51 1.85
CA GLN A 41 5.69 11.46 2.40
C GLN A 41 5.70 11.54 3.93
N ASN A 42 4.69 10.95 4.58
CA ASN A 42 4.49 11.01 6.02
C ASN A 42 4.21 9.60 6.54
N ARG A 43 5.04 9.12 7.47
CA ARG A 43 4.91 7.80 8.11
C ARG A 43 3.55 7.61 8.77
N ALA A 44 3.03 8.61 9.48
CA ALA A 44 1.71 8.55 10.11
C ALA A 44 0.56 8.46 9.09
N ARG A 45 0.79 8.88 7.82
CA ARG A 45 -0.16 8.64 6.74
C ARG A 45 -0.05 7.21 6.21
N ALA A 46 1.17 6.68 6.08
CA ALA A 46 1.40 5.29 5.69
C ALA A 46 0.79 4.33 6.70
N GLU A 47 1.00 4.54 8.00
CA GLU A 47 0.43 3.76 9.11
C GLU A 47 -1.10 3.71 9.04
N ARG A 48 -1.77 4.87 8.89
CA ARG A 48 -3.24 4.93 8.74
C ARG A 48 -3.75 4.16 7.52
N VAL A 49 -3.01 4.17 6.41
CA VAL A 49 -3.39 3.40 5.22
C VAL A 49 -3.15 1.92 5.44
N ALA A 50 -2.02 1.53 6.05
CA ALA A 50 -1.71 0.15 6.39
C ALA A 50 -2.80 -0.46 7.29
N GLU A 51 -3.21 0.23 8.35
CA GLU A 51 -4.33 -0.17 9.22
C GLU A 51 -5.63 -0.34 8.44
N LYS A 52 -5.94 0.60 7.54
CA LYS A 52 -7.17 0.57 6.72
C LYS A 52 -7.22 -0.66 5.80
N VAL A 53 -6.07 -1.14 5.32
CA VAL A 53 -6.00 -2.26 4.38
C VAL A 53 -5.59 -3.58 5.04
N ALA A 54 -5.22 -3.57 6.33
CA ALA A 54 -4.74 -4.73 7.07
C ALA A 54 -5.66 -5.95 6.95
N ALA A 55 -6.98 -5.75 7.05
CA ALA A 55 -7.96 -6.83 6.95
C ALA A 55 -8.12 -7.44 5.54
N ARG A 56 -7.52 -6.84 4.51
CA ARG A 56 -7.62 -7.29 3.10
C ARG A 56 -6.43 -8.12 2.64
N PHE A 57 -5.36 -8.10 3.43
CA PHE A 57 -4.08 -8.70 3.08
C PHE A 57 -3.64 -9.65 4.20
N GLU A 58 -2.81 -10.62 3.85
CA GLU A 58 -2.29 -11.59 4.83
C GLU A 58 -1.28 -10.94 5.77
N ARG A 59 -0.49 -10.00 5.23
CA ARG A 59 0.52 -9.25 5.94
C ARG A 59 0.66 -7.87 5.33
N VAL A 60 0.88 -6.86 6.17
CA VAL A 60 1.09 -5.46 5.77
C VAL A 60 2.28 -4.92 6.54
N GLU A 61 3.27 -4.35 5.86
CA GLU A 61 4.50 -3.83 6.44
C GLU A 61 4.83 -2.45 5.89
N LEU A 62 5.62 -1.68 6.63
CA LEU A 62 6.11 -0.37 6.21
C LEU A 62 7.59 -0.46 5.86
N GLU A 63 7.95 0.09 4.71
CA GLU A 63 9.32 0.19 4.21
C GLU A 63 9.71 1.66 4.08
N GLU A 64 10.85 2.05 4.66
CA GLU A 64 11.40 3.40 4.54
C GLU A 64 12.32 3.52 3.32
N VAL A 65 12.18 4.62 2.58
CA VAL A 65 12.87 4.91 1.31
C VAL A 65 13.39 6.35 1.25
#